data_AF-A0A821U4P9-F1
#
_entry.id   AF-A0A821U4P9-F1
#
_cell.length_a   1.000
_cell.length_b   1.000
_cell.length_c   1.000
_cell.angle_alpha   90.00
_cell.angle_beta   90.00
_cell.angle_gamma   90.00
#
_symmetry.space_group_name_H-M   'P 1'
#
loop_
_entity.id
_entity.type
_entity.pdbx_description
1 polymer ?
#
loop_
_entity_poly.entity_id
_entity_poly.type
_entity_poly.pdbx_seq_one_letter_code
_entity_poly.pdbx_strand_id
1 'polypeptide(L)' 'MFVTDSHNIYISEQSNHRVMKWLNGNTTAGVLVAGGNGAGSTADKLNSPWGVYVNVNGTIFV' A
#
# COMPACT_ATOMS: atom_id res chain seq x y z
N MET A 1 -1.74 -4.72 -6.88
CA MET A 1 -0.31 -4.86 -6.51
C MET A 1 0.52 -4.02 -7.45
N PHE A 2 1.56 -3.36 -6.94
CA PHE A 2 2.50 -2.56 -7.72
C PHE A 2 3.93 -2.89 -7.31
N VAL A 3 4.85 -2.91 -8.28
CA VAL A 3 6.28 -3.18 -8.05
C VAL A 3 7.07 -1.97 -8.54
N THR A 4 7.92 -1.43 -7.68
CA THR A 4 8.83 -0.32 -8.00
C THR A 4 10.12 -0.81 -8.66
N ASP A 5 10.89 0.09 -9.29
CA ASP A 5 12.20 -0.22 -9.87
C ASP A 5 13.22 -0.74 -8.83
N SER A 6 13.07 -0.33 -7.56
CA SER A 6 13.86 -0.87 -6.44
C SER A 6 13.37 -2.24 -5.95
N HIS A 7 12.42 -2.86 -6.65
CA HIS A 7 11.77 -4.13 -6.33
C HIS A 7 11.03 -4.16 -4.99
N ASN A 8 10.65 -2.99 -4.46
CA ASN A 8 9.67 -2.94 -3.36
C ASN A 8 8.28 -3.21 -3.92
N ILE A 9 7.47 -3.96 -3.17
CA ILE A 9 6.12 -4.37 -3.57
C ILE A 9 5.10 -3.62 -2.71
N TYR A 10 4.06 -3.10 -3.34
CA TYR A 10 2.91 -2.49 -2.68
C TYR A 10 1.66 -3.31 -2.97
N ILE A 11 0.91 -3.63 -1.91
CA ILE A 11 -0.27 -4.48 -1.99
C ILE A 11 -1.45 -3.72 -1.38
N SER A 12 -2.48 -3.49 -2.18
CA SER A 12 -3.80 -3.05 -1.69
C SER A 12 -4.51 -4.26 -1.10
N GLU A 13 -4.68 -4.27 0.21
CA GLU A 13 -5.42 -5.31 0.91
C GLU A 13 -6.87 -4.85 1.08
N GLN A 14 -7.68 -5.11 0.06
CA GLN A 14 -9.06 -4.60 -0.07
C GLN A 14 -9.89 -4.80 1.21
N SER A 15 -9.99 -6.03 1.70
CA SER A 15 -10.80 -6.37 2.88
C SER A 15 -10.27 -5.76 4.18
N ASN A 16 -8.97 -5.42 4.21
CA ASN A 16 -8.32 -4.82 5.37
C ASN A 16 -8.27 -3.30 5.29
N HIS A 17 -8.86 -2.68 4.26
CA HIS A 17 -8.95 -1.22 4.15
C HIS A 17 -7.57 -0.53 4.23
N ARG A 18 -6.54 -1.15 3.64
CA ARG A 18 -5.14 -0.68 3.78
C ARG A 18 -4.24 -1.02 2.60
N VAL A 19 -3.08 -0.37 2.57
CA VAL A 19 -1.97 -0.67 1.65
C VAL A 19 -0.73 -1.03 2.46
N MET A 20 -0.14 -2.18 2.12
CA MET A 20 1.09 -2.68 2.73
C MET A 20 2.26 -2.58 1.75
N LYS A 21 3.44 -2.19 2.24
CA LYS A 21 4.72 -2.16 1.51
C LYS A 21 5.62 -3.29 1.99
N TRP A 22 6.20 -4.03 1.06
CA TRP A 22 7.21 -5.05 1.31
C TRP A 22 8.52 -4.61 0.69
N LEU A 23 9.58 -4.58 1.49
CA LEU A 23 10.91 -4.18 1.03
C LEU A 23 11.57 -5.32 0.27
N ASN A 24 12.34 -4.99 -0.78
CA ASN A 24 13.12 -6.00 -1.49
C ASN A 24 14.01 -6.79 -0.51
N GLY A 25 13.96 -8.12 -0.57
CA GLY A 25 14.69 -9.02 0.32
C GLY A 25 14.08 -9.17 1.73
N ASN A 26 13.03 -8.43 2.09
CA ASN A 26 12.30 -8.61 3.35
C ASN A 26 11.01 -9.41 3.09
N THR A 27 11.02 -10.67 3.51
CA THR A 27 9.88 -11.60 3.35
C THR A 27 9.11 -11.84 4.64
N THR A 28 9.51 -11.25 5.76
CA THR A 28 8.95 -11.58 7.09
C THR A 28 7.92 -10.58 7.58
N ALA A 29 7.99 -9.31 7.17
CA ALA A 29 6.99 -8.31 7.58
C ALA A 29 6.80 -7.19 6.55
N GLY A 30 5.54 -6.87 6.29
CA GLY A 30 5.13 -5.68 5.55
C GLY A 30 4.98 -4.44 6.45
N VAL A 31 5.14 -3.26 5.87
CA VAL A 31 4.96 -1.96 6.51
C VAL A 31 3.62 -1.36 6.08
N LEU A 32 2.78 -0.95 7.03
CA LEU A 32 1.57 -0.19 6.73
C LEU A 32 1.93 1.20 6.22
N VAL A 33 1.46 1.57 5.02
CA VAL A 33 1.78 2.87 4.40
C VAL A 33 0.56 3.74 4.13
N ALA A 34 -0.66 3.16 4.12
CA ALA A 34 -1.92 3.88 4.05
C ALA A 34 -3.07 3.01 4.57
N GLY A 35 -4.14 3.63 5.07
CA GLY A 35 -5.30 2.93 5.61
C GLY A 35 -5.05 2.26 6.96
N GLY A 36 -5.89 1.27 7.28
CA GLY A 36 -5.78 0.46 8.51
C GLY A 36 -6.69 0.91 9.67
N ASN A 37 -7.32 2.08 9.59
CA ASN A 37 -8.26 2.58 10.61
C ASN A 37 -9.74 2.46 10.18
N GLY A 38 -10.05 1.44 9.37
CA GLY A 38 -11.38 1.21 8.81
C GLY A 38 -11.66 1.98 7.52
N ALA A 39 -12.89 1.87 7.01
CA ALA A 39 -13.31 2.52 5.79
C ALA A 39 -13.45 4.04 5.94
N GLY A 40 -13.05 4.79 4.91
CA GLY A 40 -13.18 6.24 4.87
C GLY A 40 -12.60 6.85 3.59
N SER A 41 -12.31 8.15 3.65
CA SER A 41 -11.74 8.94 2.56
C SER A 41 -10.47 9.70 2.95
N THR A 42 -9.89 9.36 4.10
CA THR A 42 -8.62 9.94 4.59
C THR A 42 -7.46 8.97 4.35
N ALA A 43 -6.23 9.47 4.40
CA ALA A 43 -5.05 8.66 4.13
C ALA A 43 -4.90 7.45 5.08
N ASP A 44 -5.41 7.54 6.29
CA ASP A 44 -5.41 6.48 7.31
C ASP A 44 -6.69 5.62 7.30
N LYS A 45 -7.70 5.97 6.49
CA LYS A 45 -8.98 5.25 6.35
C LYS A 45 -9.32 5.05 4.89
N LEU A 46 -8.83 3.98 4.28
CA LEU A 46 -9.14 3.64 2.88
C LEU A 46 -10.42 2.82 2.80
N ASN A 47 -11.25 3.05 1.78
CA ASN A 47 -12.44 2.23 1.56
C ASN A 47 -12.21 1.22 0.44
N SER A 48 -11.94 -0.04 0.80
CA SER A 48 -11.79 -1.16 -0.13
C SER A 48 -10.84 -0.86 -1.31
N PRO A 49 -9.59 -0.48 -1.04
CA PRO A 49 -8.66 -0.10 -2.10
C PRO A 49 -8.40 -1.27 -3.05
N TRP A 50 -8.43 -0.99 -4.36
CA TRP A 50 -8.28 -1.99 -5.42
C TRP A 50 -6.98 -1.84 -6.18
N GLY A 51 -6.65 -0.60 -6.53
CA GLY A 51 -5.40 -0.23 -7.18
C GLY A 51 -4.38 0.27 -6.17
N VAL A 52 -3.11 0.24 -6.59
CA VAL A 52 -2.07 1.07 -6.00
C VAL A 52 -1.07 1.38 -7.12
N TYR A 53 -0.60 2.63 -7.16
CA TYR A 53 0.48 3.08 -8.03
C TYR A 53 1.42 3.95 -7.21
N VAL A 54 2.71 3.86 -7.49
CA VAL A 54 3.72 4.70 -6.83
C VAL A 54 4.54 5.40 -7.90
N ASN A 55 4.61 6.73 -7.84
CA ASN A 55 5.42 7.50 -8.77
C ASN A 55 6.91 7.51 -8.37
N VAL A 56 7.75 8.10 -9.20
CA VAL A 56 9.22 8.20 -8.98
C VAL A 56 9.60 8.91 -7.67
N ASN A 57 8.73 9.80 -7.16
CA ASN A 57 8.96 10.53 -5.90
C ASN A 57 8.48 9.75 -4.66
N GLY A 58 7.93 8.54 -4.84
CA GLY A 58 7.38 7.74 -3.75
C GLY A 58 5.97 8.14 -3.32
N THR A 59 5.28 9.02 -4.06
CA THR A 59 3.87 9.35 -3.79
C THR A 59 3.00 8.15 -4.15
N ILE A 60 2.11 7.76 -3.24
CA ILE A 60 1.20 6.63 -3.39
C ILE A 60 -0.16 7.14 -3.86
N PHE A 61 -0.68 6.51 -4.91
CA PHE A 61 -2.04 6.70 -5.44
C PHE A 61 -2.80 5.39 -5.23
N VAL A 62 -4.04 5.48 -4.74
CA VAL A 62 -4.88 4.34 -4.34
C VAL A 62 -6.28 4.52 -4.93
#